data_AF-A0A5C4NUR2-F1
#
_entry.id   AF-A0A5C4NUR2-F1
#
_cell.length_a   1.000
_cell.length_b   1.000
_cell.length_c   1.000
_cell.angle_alpha   90.00
_cell.angle_beta   90.00
_cell.angle_gamma   90.00
#
_symmetry.space_group_name_H-M   'P 1'
#
loop_
_entity.id
_entity.type
_entity.pdbx_description
1 polymer ?
#
loop_
_entity_poly.entity_id
_entity_poly.type
_entity_poly.pdbx_seq_one_letter_code
_entity_poly.pdbx_strand_id
1 'polypeptide(L)'
;MAFFSRGYEVFLLLAAPDAAPLWEATQWTPFAASLDGLMARARGKAGVRSHQYNPKGKPIAFGRLGWDDKSHAKWTHTPETTEARFMSLEAWAPSWSICEKDGQAPDLFLALANESLLGRAGKSLQFGQRLVCAIATDMGSAAAATLRQSLMQLAAQQEAVVFAHTQRQWGRAAYGGFRGAIQDMLIGGLFQPDDPHARPLDAATFREAWTHIGI
;
A
#
# COMPACT_ATOMS: atom_id res chain seq x y z
N MET A 1 -22.30 -10.51 -1.30
CA MET A 1 -21.43 -10.53 -2.51
C MET A 1 -20.88 -9.15 -2.88
N ALA A 2 -21.39 -8.03 -2.34
CA ALA A 2 -20.94 -6.67 -2.68
C ALA A 2 -19.48 -6.35 -2.30
N PHE A 3 -18.94 -6.95 -1.23
CA PHE A 3 -17.57 -6.68 -0.77
C PHE A 3 -16.53 -6.84 -1.89
N PHE A 4 -16.53 -8.00 -2.57
CA PHE A 4 -15.47 -8.33 -3.51
C PHE A 4 -15.67 -7.75 -4.91
N SER A 5 -16.90 -7.38 -5.28
CA SER A 5 -17.23 -6.93 -6.64
C SER A 5 -17.12 -5.42 -6.84
N ARG A 6 -16.85 -4.63 -5.79
CA ARG A 6 -16.70 -3.18 -5.89
C ARG A 6 -15.49 -2.83 -6.75
N GLY A 7 -15.64 -1.88 -7.69
CA GLY A 7 -14.60 -1.47 -8.63
C GLY A 7 -13.68 -0.38 -8.07
N TYR A 8 -12.39 -0.47 -8.40
CA TYR A 8 -11.32 0.39 -7.91
C TYR A 8 -10.43 0.87 -9.04
N GLU A 9 -9.96 2.12 -8.89
CA GLU A 9 -8.70 2.57 -9.46
C GLU A 9 -7.59 2.10 -8.53
N VAL A 10 -6.63 1.35 -9.05
CA VAL A 10 -5.50 0.80 -8.30
C VAL A 10 -4.21 1.36 -8.84
N PHE A 11 -3.40 1.91 -7.97
CA PHE A 11 -2.10 2.50 -8.26
C PHE A 11 -1.00 1.64 -7.63
N LEU A 12 0.08 1.44 -8.38
CA LEU A 12 1.28 0.75 -7.95
C LEU A 12 2.45 1.72 -8.04
N LEU A 13 3.23 1.80 -6.96
CA LEU A 13 4.51 2.49 -6.92
C LEU A 13 5.57 1.52 -6.40
N LEU A 14 6.62 1.31 -7.18
CA LEU A 14 7.83 0.59 -6.79
C LEU A 14 8.96 1.61 -6.66
N ALA A 15 9.39 1.89 -5.43
CA ALA A 15 10.41 2.91 -5.14
C ALA A 15 11.81 2.41 -5.54
N ALA A 16 12.73 3.32 -5.86
CA ALA A 16 14.13 2.94 -6.13
C ALA A 16 14.71 2.06 -5.00
N PRO A 17 15.68 1.17 -5.29
CA PRO A 17 16.30 0.29 -4.29
C PRO A 17 16.84 1.00 -3.05
N ASP A 18 17.35 2.21 -3.25
CA ASP A 18 18.00 3.08 -2.27
C ASP A 18 17.13 4.28 -1.85
N ALA A 19 15.88 4.34 -2.30
CA ALA A 19 14.94 5.38 -1.90
C ALA A 19 14.78 5.43 -0.37
N ALA A 20 14.65 6.64 0.17
CA ALA A 20 14.43 6.86 1.59
C ALA A 20 13.18 6.09 2.08
N PRO A 21 13.24 5.34 3.20
CA PRO A 21 12.13 4.50 3.59
C PRO A 21 10.86 5.29 3.91
N LEU A 22 9.73 4.89 3.32
CA LEU A 22 8.44 5.53 3.52
C LEU A 22 7.89 5.38 4.94
N TRP A 23 8.44 4.46 5.73
CA TRP A 23 8.11 4.33 7.15
C TRP A 23 8.93 5.26 8.05
N GLU A 24 9.89 6.02 7.52
CA GLU A 24 10.51 7.13 8.25
C GLU A 24 9.51 8.29 8.38
N ALA A 25 9.42 8.89 9.56
CA ALA A 25 8.45 9.93 9.86
C ALA A 25 8.57 11.14 8.91
N THR A 26 9.80 11.46 8.47
CA THR A 26 10.07 12.57 7.53
C THR A 26 9.54 12.29 6.13
N GLN A 27 9.40 11.03 5.73
CA GLN A 27 8.82 10.62 4.45
C GLN A 27 7.31 10.39 4.58
N TRP A 28 6.89 9.71 5.65
CA TRP A 28 5.50 9.32 5.87
C TRP A 28 4.58 10.52 6.12
N THR A 29 4.97 11.43 7.03
CA THR A 29 4.06 12.45 7.56
C THR A 29 3.53 13.39 6.47
N PRO A 30 4.37 13.95 5.57
CA PRO A 30 3.88 14.81 4.49
C PRO A 30 2.97 14.05 3.52
N PHE A 31 3.31 12.79 3.21
CA PHE A 31 2.49 11.96 2.34
C PHE A 31 1.14 11.63 2.98
N ALA A 32 1.10 11.25 4.25
CA ALA A 32 -0.13 10.97 4.97
C ALA A 32 -1.04 12.21 5.02
N ALA A 33 -0.47 13.38 5.36
CA ALA A 33 -1.20 14.64 5.38
C ALA A 33 -1.81 14.99 4.00
N SER A 34 -1.12 14.65 2.90
CA SER A 34 -1.66 14.86 1.54
C SER A 34 -2.92 14.04 1.24
N LEU A 35 -3.20 12.98 2.04
CA LEU A 35 -4.36 12.10 1.88
C LEU A 35 -5.46 12.37 2.91
N ASP A 36 -5.26 13.26 3.88
CA ASP A 36 -6.23 13.51 4.97
C ASP A 36 -7.62 13.87 4.43
N GLY A 37 -7.67 14.74 3.41
CA GLY A 37 -8.93 15.13 2.77
C GLY A 37 -9.66 13.96 2.10
N LEU A 38 -8.93 12.96 1.58
CA LEU A 38 -9.52 11.75 1.00
C LEU A 38 -9.98 10.79 2.10
N MET A 39 -9.17 10.59 3.13
CA MET A 39 -9.50 9.74 4.28
C MET A 39 -10.74 10.23 5.01
N ALA A 40 -10.89 11.55 5.17
CA ALA A 40 -12.06 12.18 5.80
C ALA A 40 -13.35 12.03 4.98
N ARG A 41 -13.25 11.82 3.67
CA ARG A 41 -14.40 11.62 2.77
C ARG A 41 -14.90 10.17 2.73
N ALA A 42 -14.13 9.22 3.24
CA ALA A 42 -14.58 7.84 3.33
C ALA A 42 -15.80 7.73 4.25
N ARG A 43 -16.64 6.72 4.03
CA ARG A 43 -17.91 6.47 4.74
C ARG A 43 -17.74 6.10 6.22
N GLY A 44 -16.53 6.12 6.75
CA GLY A 44 -16.21 5.69 8.11
C GLY A 44 -14.75 5.92 8.46
N LYS A 45 -14.44 5.81 9.76
CA LYS A 45 -13.10 6.11 10.27
C LYS A 45 -12.04 5.20 9.68
N ALA A 46 -10.96 5.80 9.19
CA ALA A 46 -9.79 5.08 8.73
C ALA A 46 -9.04 4.42 9.90
N GLY A 47 -8.40 3.29 9.60
CA GLY A 47 -7.58 2.55 10.55
C GLY A 47 -6.30 2.06 9.90
N VAL A 48 -5.23 1.99 10.70
CA VAL A 48 -3.89 1.61 10.27
C VAL A 48 -3.44 0.35 10.99
N ARG A 49 -2.71 -0.51 10.29
CA ARG A 49 -2.07 -1.72 10.84
C ARG A 49 -0.63 -1.73 10.38
N SER A 50 0.29 -1.69 11.33
CA SER A 50 1.73 -1.73 11.09
C SER A 50 2.28 -3.06 11.62
N HIS A 51 3.02 -3.78 10.78
CA HIS A 51 3.69 -5.02 11.15
C HIS A 51 5.19 -4.76 11.29
N GLN A 52 5.69 -4.83 12.52
CA GLN A 52 7.08 -4.57 12.84
C GLN A 52 7.59 -5.55 13.90
N TYR A 53 8.90 -5.77 13.89
CA TYR A 53 9.59 -6.58 14.89
C TYR A 53 10.59 -5.72 15.68
N ASN A 54 10.68 -5.92 16.99
CA ASN A 54 11.74 -5.29 17.78
C ASN A 54 13.12 -5.96 17.52
N PRO A 55 14.23 -5.43 18.05
CA PRO A 55 15.56 -6.03 17.89
C PRO A 55 15.68 -7.49 18.34
N LYS A 56 14.80 -7.92 19.25
CA LYS A 56 14.73 -9.31 19.74
C LYS A 56 13.90 -10.23 18.83
N GLY A 57 13.46 -9.74 17.68
CA GLY A 57 12.65 -10.48 16.72
C GLY A 57 11.20 -10.73 17.17
N LYS A 58 10.69 -9.99 18.16
CA LYS A 58 9.28 -10.12 18.61
C LYS A 58 8.38 -9.09 17.91
N PRO A 59 7.16 -9.48 17.48
CA PRO A 59 6.19 -8.53 16.94
C PRO A 59 5.89 -7.40 17.92
N ILE A 60 5.79 -6.17 17.41
CA ILE A 60 5.40 -4.99 18.19
C ILE A 60 3.87 -4.83 18.13
N ALA A 61 3.23 -4.80 19.30
CA ALA A 61 1.78 -4.60 19.39
C ALA A 61 1.44 -3.11 19.49
N PHE A 62 0.97 -2.51 18.39
CA PHE A 62 0.58 -1.09 18.36
C PHE A 62 -0.86 -0.82 18.83
N GLY A 63 -1.67 -1.87 18.97
CA GLY A 63 -3.10 -1.73 19.28
C GLY A 63 -3.88 -1.11 18.12
N ARG A 64 -4.95 -0.36 18.45
CA ARG A 64 -5.75 0.35 17.45
C ARG A 64 -5.05 1.64 17.06
N LEU A 65 -4.74 1.78 15.77
CA LEU A 65 -4.18 2.98 15.18
C LEU A 65 -5.22 3.62 14.25
N GLY A 66 -5.43 4.92 14.41
CA GLY A 66 -6.22 5.73 13.49
C GLY A 66 -5.36 6.30 12.34
N TRP A 67 -6.02 7.01 11.44
CA TRP A 67 -5.36 7.91 10.50
C TRP A 67 -5.28 9.30 11.14
N ASP A 68 -4.25 9.49 11.97
CA ASP A 68 -3.96 10.72 12.71
C ASP A 68 -2.48 10.77 13.12
N ASP A 69 -1.97 11.98 13.36
CA ASP A 69 -0.57 12.22 13.72
C ASP A 69 -0.11 11.40 14.92
N LYS A 70 -0.97 11.28 15.95
CA LYS A 70 -0.67 10.52 17.17
C LYS A 70 -0.47 9.05 16.87
N SER A 71 -1.26 8.49 15.95
CA SER A 71 -1.17 7.10 15.54
C SER A 71 0.02 6.88 14.61
N HIS A 72 0.31 7.81 13.71
CA HIS A 72 1.49 7.75 12.83
C HIS A 72 2.79 7.75 13.65
N ALA A 73 2.94 8.68 14.59
CA ALA A 73 4.12 8.81 15.45
C ALA A 73 4.43 7.55 16.28
N LYS A 74 3.47 6.64 16.48
CA LYS A 74 3.70 5.39 17.23
C LYS A 74 4.50 4.36 16.45
N TRP A 75 4.42 4.35 15.13
CA TRP A 75 4.98 3.27 14.30
C TRP A 75 5.99 3.76 13.28
N THR A 76 5.93 5.03 12.85
CA THR A 76 6.95 5.59 11.96
C THR A 76 8.29 5.66 12.69
N HIS A 77 9.37 5.46 11.96
CA HIS A 77 10.72 5.54 12.49
C HIS A 77 11.18 7.00 12.57
N THR A 78 11.98 7.28 13.58
CA THR A 78 12.72 8.52 13.79
C THR A 78 14.15 8.12 14.15
N PRO A 79 15.14 9.03 14.12
CA PRO A 79 16.51 8.72 14.53
C PRO A 79 16.61 8.02 15.91
N GLU A 80 15.65 8.28 16.80
CA GLU A 80 15.57 7.71 18.15
C GLU A 80 14.79 6.38 18.23
N THR A 81 14.07 5.99 17.18
CA THR A 81 13.15 4.83 17.18
C THR A 81 13.40 3.82 16.04
N THR A 82 14.52 3.94 15.33
CA THR A 82 14.91 3.08 14.17
C THR A 82 15.22 1.62 14.51
N GLU A 83 15.28 1.24 15.78
CA GLU A 83 15.61 -0.13 16.19
C GLU A 83 14.54 -1.15 15.79
N ALA A 84 13.32 -0.70 15.52
CA ALA A 84 12.26 -1.56 15.01
C ALA A 84 12.50 -1.92 13.53
N ARG A 85 12.26 -3.18 13.17
CA ARG A 85 12.29 -3.66 11.79
C ARG A 85 10.89 -3.54 11.19
N PHE A 86 10.70 -2.57 10.30
CA PHE A 86 9.46 -2.40 9.57
C PHE A 86 9.31 -3.44 8.46
N MET A 87 8.17 -4.14 8.43
CA MET A 87 7.86 -5.14 7.41
C MET A 87 6.80 -4.64 6.42
N SER A 88 5.68 -4.19 6.96
CA SER A 88 4.55 -3.74 6.15
C SER A 88 3.60 -2.83 6.92
N LEU A 89 2.78 -2.09 6.17
CA LEU A 89 1.68 -1.28 6.65
C LEU A 89 0.46 -1.55 5.78
N GLU A 90 -0.71 -1.57 6.40
CA GLU A 90 -1.99 -1.40 5.71
C GLU A 90 -2.78 -0.26 6.33
N ALA A 91 -3.40 0.56 5.50
CA ALA A 91 -4.39 1.55 5.92
C ALA A 91 -5.69 1.33 5.15
N TRP A 92 -6.79 1.36 5.88
CA TRP A 92 -8.14 1.07 5.40
C TRP A 92 -9.06 2.22 5.79
N ALA A 93 -9.80 2.77 4.84
CA ALA A 93 -10.84 3.75 5.09
C ALA A 93 -12.15 3.33 4.42
N PRO A 94 -13.18 2.89 5.17
CA PRO A 94 -13.18 2.68 6.62
C PRO A 94 -12.23 1.56 7.09
N SER A 95 -11.92 1.50 8.38
CA SER A 95 -11.09 0.46 8.97
C SER A 95 -11.60 -0.96 8.64
N TRP A 96 -10.70 -1.95 8.60
CA TRP A 96 -11.03 -3.36 8.31
C TRP A 96 -12.26 -3.88 9.08
N SER A 97 -12.33 -3.64 10.39
CA SER A 97 -13.44 -4.11 11.22
C SER A 97 -14.79 -3.49 10.85
N ILE A 98 -14.78 -2.25 10.35
CA ILE A 98 -16.00 -1.60 9.84
C ILE A 98 -16.37 -2.23 8.49
N CYS A 99 -15.40 -2.42 7.60
CA CYS A 99 -15.63 -3.07 6.31
C CYS A 99 -16.21 -4.48 6.46
N GLU A 100 -15.69 -5.28 7.39
CA GLU A 100 -16.22 -6.61 7.69
C GLU A 100 -17.64 -6.55 8.23
N LYS A 101 -17.89 -5.68 9.22
CA LYS A 101 -19.22 -5.51 9.81
C LYS A 101 -20.26 -5.10 8.77
N ASP A 102 -19.89 -4.19 7.88
CA ASP A 102 -20.81 -3.63 6.87
C ASP A 102 -20.88 -4.51 5.61
N GLY A 103 -20.05 -5.55 5.50
CA GLY A 103 -20.00 -6.42 4.32
C GLY A 103 -19.60 -5.68 3.04
N GLN A 104 -18.80 -4.61 3.16
CA GLN A 104 -18.39 -3.77 2.04
C GLN A 104 -16.89 -3.42 2.11
N ALA A 105 -16.18 -3.56 0.99
CA ALA A 105 -14.76 -3.21 0.86
C ALA A 105 -14.50 -1.71 1.08
N PRO A 106 -13.28 -1.29 1.45
CA PRO A 106 -12.97 0.08 1.85
C PRO A 106 -13.16 1.06 0.70
N ASP A 107 -13.42 2.33 0.98
CA ASP A 107 -13.43 3.38 -0.02
C ASP A 107 -12.01 3.70 -0.50
N LEU A 108 -11.04 3.69 0.43
CA LEU A 108 -9.63 3.87 0.17
C LEU A 108 -8.82 2.82 0.92
N PHE A 109 -7.86 2.21 0.22
CA PHE A 109 -6.92 1.25 0.77
C PHE A 109 -5.50 1.63 0.38
N LEU A 110 -4.57 1.40 1.30
CA LEU A 110 -3.15 1.58 1.09
C LEU A 110 -2.40 0.42 1.72
N ALA A 111 -1.40 -0.10 1.02
CA ALA A 111 -0.51 -1.13 1.52
C ALA A 111 0.94 -0.81 1.14
N LEU A 112 1.84 -0.82 2.13
CA LEU A 112 3.27 -0.56 1.97
C LEU A 112 4.06 -1.79 2.45
N ALA A 113 5.06 -2.21 1.70
CA ALA A 113 5.96 -3.31 2.04
C ALA A 113 7.43 -2.91 1.91
N ASN A 114 8.23 -3.41 2.83
CA ASN A 114 9.68 -3.37 2.79
C ASN A 114 10.22 -4.62 2.09
N GLU A 115 10.65 -4.49 0.82
CA GLU A 115 11.10 -5.64 0.02
C GLU A 115 12.38 -6.26 0.55
N SER A 116 13.27 -5.46 1.14
CA SER A 116 14.55 -5.95 1.67
C SER A 116 14.36 -7.01 2.77
N LEU A 117 13.23 -6.99 3.48
CA LEU A 117 12.93 -7.91 4.58
C LEU A 117 11.93 -9.01 4.22
N LEU A 118 11.35 -9.03 3.01
CA LEU A 118 10.46 -10.08 2.52
C LEU A 118 11.24 -11.27 1.92
N GLY A 119 12.22 -11.80 2.66
CA GLY A 119 13.02 -12.95 2.24
C GLY A 119 14.07 -12.63 1.17
N ARG A 120 14.43 -11.35 1.01
CA ARG A 120 15.41 -10.85 0.04
C ARG A 120 16.64 -10.21 0.67
N ALA A 121 16.88 -10.44 1.96
CA ALA A 121 18.04 -9.91 2.66
C ALA A 121 19.35 -10.30 1.93
N GLY A 122 20.18 -9.30 1.61
CA GLY A 122 21.46 -9.49 0.92
C GLY A 122 21.37 -9.72 -0.59
N LYS A 123 20.18 -9.63 -1.20
CA LYS A 123 20.03 -9.72 -2.66
C LYS A 123 20.02 -8.32 -3.29
N SER A 124 20.45 -8.22 -4.54
CA SER A 124 20.25 -7.01 -5.33
C SER A 124 18.74 -6.84 -5.59
N LEU A 125 18.23 -5.66 -5.29
CA LEU A 125 16.83 -5.30 -5.48
C LEU A 125 16.71 -4.33 -6.65
N GLN A 126 15.71 -4.53 -7.51
CA GLN A 126 15.30 -3.51 -8.49
C GLN A 126 14.40 -2.42 -7.91
N PHE A 127 13.83 -2.66 -6.73
CA PHE A 127 13.02 -1.71 -5.98
C PHE A 127 13.08 -2.05 -4.49
N GLY A 128 13.17 -1.05 -3.62
CA GLY A 128 13.35 -1.25 -2.18
C GLY A 128 12.04 -1.37 -1.41
N GLN A 129 10.98 -0.77 -1.97
CA GLN A 129 9.68 -0.63 -1.32
C GLN A 129 8.57 -0.74 -2.35
N ARG A 130 7.44 -1.32 -1.94
CA ARG A 130 6.26 -1.46 -2.78
C ARG A 130 5.07 -0.82 -2.07
N LEU A 131 4.40 0.08 -2.79
CA LEU A 131 3.18 0.74 -2.36
C LEU A 131 2.04 0.41 -3.34
N VAL A 132 0.94 -0.09 -2.80
CA VAL A 132 -0.31 -0.31 -3.53
C VAL A 132 -1.38 0.57 -2.90
N CYS A 133 -2.01 1.43 -3.69
CA CYS A 133 -3.12 2.26 -3.26
C CYS A 133 -4.33 1.96 -4.13
N ALA A 134 -5.51 1.86 -3.53
CA ALA A 134 -6.75 1.62 -4.26
C ALA A 134 -7.86 2.52 -3.75
N ILE A 135 -8.54 3.19 -4.67
CA ILE A 135 -9.69 4.05 -4.39
C ILE A 135 -10.90 3.55 -5.15
N ALA A 136 -12.03 3.45 -4.46
CA ALA A 136 -13.25 2.97 -5.07
C ALA A 136 -13.75 3.96 -6.14
N THR A 137 -14.11 3.42 -7.29
CA THR A 137 -14.56 4.18 -8.47
C THR A 137 -15.80 5.05 -8.18
N ASP A 138 -16.64 4.63 -7.23
CA ASP A 138 -17.82 5.37 -6.77
C ASP A 138 -17.50 6.55 -5.83
N MET A 139 -16.23 6.76 -5.40
CA MET A 139 -15.80 8.00 -4.75
C MET A 139 -15.70 9.19 -5.73
N GLY A 140 -15.78 8.91 -7.03
CA GLY A 140 -15.76 9.89 -8.11
C GLY A 140 -14.37 10.21 -8.64
N SER A 141 -14.32 10.63 -9.91
CA SER A 141 -13.08 10.90 -10.64
C SER A 141 -12.19 11.97 -9.99
N ALA A 142 -12.79 12.98 -9.35
CA ALA A 142 -12.04 14.00 -8.63
C ALA A 142 -11.24 13.41 -7.44
N ALA A 143 -11.82 12.46 -6.69
CA ALA A 143 -11.13 11.81 -5.59
C ALA A 143 -9.96 10.93 -6.11
N ALA A 144 -10.19 10.20 -7.20
CA ALA A 144 -9.14 9.42 -7.85
C ALA A 144 -8.01 10.29 -8.41
N ALA A 145 -8.34 11.45 -8.98
CA ALA A 145 -7.36 12.42 -9.45
C ALA A 145 -6.51 12.99 -8.31
N THR A 146 -7.12 13.32 -7.15
CA THR A 146 -6.39 13.73 -5.95
C THR A 146 -5.42 12.65 -5.48
N LEU A 147 -5.87 11.39 -5.38
CA LEU A 147 -4.99 10.28 -4.99
C LEU A 147 -3.82 10.13 -5.97
N ARG A 148 -4.12 10.15 -7.27
CA ARG A 148 -3.10 10.06 -8.32
C ARG A 148 -2.07 11.19 -8.19
N GLN A 149 -2.50 12.42 -7.92
CA GLN A 149 -1.61 13.56 -7.78
C GLN A 149 -0.67 13.40 -6.56
N SER A 150 -1.20 13.01 -5.40
CA SER A 150 -0.38 12.73 -4.22
C SER A 150 0.63 11.61 -4.48
N LEU A 151 0.22 10.55 -5.17
CA LEU A 151 1.11 9.44 -5.53
C LEU A 151 2.15 9.81 -6.59
N MET A 152 1.84 10.73 -7.50
CA MET A 152 2.80 11.23 -8.48
C MET A 152 3.90 12.05 -7.81
N GLN A 153 3.56 12.89 -6.84
CA GLN A 153 4.54 13.60 -6.02
C GLN A 153 5.41 12.62 -5.22
N LEU A 154 4.79 11.60 -4.63
CA LEU A 154 5.52 10.56 -3.91
C LEU A 154 6.44 9.75 -4.85
N ALA A 155 5.98 9.43 -6.05
CA ALA A 155 6.75 8.68 -7.04
C ALA A 155 8.01 9.43 -7.46
N ALA A 156 7.91 10.75 -7.67
CA ALA A 156 9.07 11.59 -7.94
C ALA A 156 10.04 11.63 -6.75
N GLN A 157 9.53 11.79 -5.52
CA GLN A 157 10.35 11.81 -4.30
C GLN A 157 11.06 10.48 -4.02
N GLN A 158 10.44 9.36 -4.41
CA GLN A 158 10.94 8.01 -4.18
C GLN A 158 11.69 7.44 -5.39
N GLU A 159 11.93 8.28 -6.41
CA GLU A 159 12.57 7.91 -7.68
C GLU A 159 11.99 6.61 -8.24
N ALA A 160 10.66 6.51 -8.25
CA ALA A 160 10.00 5.23 -8.48
C ALA A 160 10.36 4.64 -9.85
N VAL A 161 10.86 3.40 -9.84
CA VAL A 161 11.20 2.65 -11.05
C VAL A 161 9.96 2.18 -11.80
N VAL A 162 8.84 2.06 -11.09
CA VAL A 162 7.51 1.82 -11.67
C VAL A 162 6.51 2.69 -10.94
N PHE A 163 5.77 3.50 -11.70
CA PHE A 163 4.51 4.10 -11.28
C PHE A 163 3.45 3.77 -12.33
N ALA A 164 2.40 3.08 -11.93
CA ALA A 164 1.40 2.58 -12.86
C ALA A 164 0.01 2.51 -12.23
N HIS A 165 -1.03 2.41 -13.08
CA HIS A 165 -2.40 2.20 -12.65
C HIS A 165 -3.08 1.06 -13.40
N THR A 166 -4.12 0.49 -12.78
CA THR A 166 -5.05 -0.44 -13.39
C THR A 166 -6.43 -0.27 -12.76
N GLN A 167 -7.47 -0.80 -13.42
CA GLN A 167 -8.81 -0.85 -12.87
C GLN A 167 -9.20 -2.30 -12.60
N ARG A 168 -9.78 -2.56 -11.43
CA ARG A 168 -10.23 -3.91 -11.07
C ARG A 168 -11.24 -3.93 -9.94
N GLN A 169 -11.87 -5.08 -9.75
CA GLN A 169 -12.67 -5.34 -8.57
C GLN A 169 -11.79 -5.62 -7.34
N TRP A 170 -12.35 -5.39 -6.14
CA TRP A 170 -11.66 -5.67 -4.88
C TRP A 170 -11.10 -7.09 -4.84
N GLY A 171 -11.90 -8.09 -5.19
CA GLY A 171 -11.49 -9.48 -5.36
C GLY A 171 -11.89 -10.03 -6.72
N ARG A 172 -11.25 -11.11 -7.15
CA ARG A 172 -11.61 -11.81 -8.40
C ARG A 172 -12.49 -13.01 -8.07
N ALA A 173 -13.60 -13.16 -8.79
CA ALA A 173 -14.42 -14.35 -8.67
C ALA A 173 -13.61 -15.59 -9.08
N ALA A 174 -13.71 -16.67 -8.30
CA ALA A 174 -13.07 -17.94 -8.55
C ALA A 174 -14.01 -19.10 -8.13
N TYR A 175 -13.72 -20.32 -8.58
CA TYR A 175 -14.51 -21.49 -8.15
C TYR A 175 -14.46 -21.62 -6.62
N GLY A 176 -15.62 -21.55 -5.98
CA GLY A 176 -15.77 -21.62 -4.52
C GLY A 176 -15.61 -20.31 -3.75
N GLY A 177 -15.50 -19.13 -4.39
CA GLY A 177 -15.47 -17.85 -3.69
C GLY A 177 -14.76 -16.72 -4.45
N PHE A 178 -13.94 -15.95 -3.73
CA PHE A 178 -13.12 -14.88 -4.30
C PHE A 178 -11.64 -15.11 -3.96
N ARG A 179 -10.75 -14.74 -4.87
CA ARG A 179 -9.28 -14.82 -4.70
C ARG A 179 -8.62 -13.54 -5.18
N GLY A 180 -7.37 -13.33 -4.74
CA GLY A 180 -6.52 -12.24 -5.21
C GLY A 180 -7.17 -10.90 -4.93
N ALA A 181 -7.54 -10.66 -3.68
CA ALA A 181 -8.00 -9.35 -3.26
C ALA A 181 -6.89 -8.30 -3.48
N ILE A 182 -7.25 -7.02 -3.59
CA ILE A 182 -6.26 -5.95 -3.76
C ILE A 182 -5.22 -5.97 -2.63
N GLN A 183 -5.65 -6.23 -1.38
CA GLN A 183 -4.72 -6.38 -0.24
C GLN A 183 -3.69 -7.50 -0.46
N ASP A 184 -4.04 -8.56 -1.19
CA ASP A 184 -3.17 -9.71 -1.38
C ASP A 184 -1.93 -9.29 -2.19
N MET A 185 -2.03 -8.24 -3.03
CA MET A 185 -0.95 -7.70 -3.86
C MET A 185 0.30 -7.32 -3.06
N LEU A 186 0.21 -7.12 -1.75
CA LEU A 186 1.34 -6.85 -0.89
C LEU A 186 2.19 -8.09 -0.59
N ILE A 187 1.56 -9.27 -0.53
CA ILE A 187 2.21 -10.54 -0.17
C ILE A 187 2.42 -11.40 -1.41
N GLY A 188 1.48 -11.36 -2.36
CA GLY A 188 1.54 -12.12 -3.61
C GLY A 188 0.51 -11.65 -4.64
N GLY A 189 0.50 -12.24 -5.83
CA GLY A 189 -0.51 -11.92 -6.86
C GLY A 189 -0.26 -10.66 -7.68
N LEU A 190 0.71 -9.81 -7.31
CA LEU A 190 1.15 -8.69 -8.15
C LEU A 190 2.04 -9.16 -9.32
N PHE A 191 3.09 -9.91 -8.99
CA PHE A 191 4.10 -10.38 -9.95
C PHE A 191 3.79 -11.79 -10.44
N GLN A 192 4.21 -12.11 -11.66
CA GLN A 192 4.26 -13.49 -12.14
C GLN A 192 5.02 -14.40 -11.16
N PRO A 193 4.79 -15.73 -11.19
CA PRO A 193 5.69 -16.65 -10.50
C PRO A 193 7.17 -16.35 -10.87
N ASP A 194 8.09 -16.61 -9.93
CA ASP A 194 9.51 -16.24 -9.90
C ASP A 194 9.85 -14.82 -9.42
N ASP A 195 11.16 -14.55 -9.31
CA ASP A 195 11.72 -13.37 -8.66
C ASP A 195 11.56 -12.11 -9.54
N PRO A 196 10.79 -11.08 -9.11
CA PRO A 196 10.66 -9.85 -9.86
C PRO A 196 11.96 -9.03 -9.87
N HIS A 197 12.88 -9.25 -8.93
CA HIS A 197 14.16 -8.54 -8.90
C HIS A 197 15.21 -9.15 -9.86
N ALA A 198 14.93 -10.32 -10.45
CA ALA A 198 15.85 -11.02 -11.35
C ALA A 198 15.57 -10.80 -12.84
N ARG A 199 14.59 -9.95 -13.20
CA ARG A 199 14.15 -9.70 -14.58
C ARG A 199 13.75 -8.24 -14.78
N PRO A 200 13.76 -7.69 -16.00
CA PRO A 200 13.28 -6.33 -16.24
C PRO A 200 11.86 -6.08 -15.71
N LEU A 201 11.60 -4.93 -15.11
CA LEU A 201 10.27 -4.52 -14.64
C LEU A 201 9.36 -4.04 -15.79
N ASP A 202 9.13 -4.91 -16.77
CA ASP A 202 8.23 -4.66 -17.89
C ASP A 202 6.84 -5.29 -17.69
N ALA A 203 5.97 -5.18 -18.70
CA ALA A 203 4.62 -5.71 -18.64
C ALA A 203 4.55 -7.23 -18.37
N ALA A 204 5.57 -8.02 -18.75
CA ALA A 204 5.60 -9.46 -18.54
C ALA A 204 5.89 -9.84 -17.08
N THR A 205 6.40 -8.91 -16.28
CA THR A 205 6.67 -9.10 -14.85
C THR A 205 5.39 -9.15 -14.00
N PHE A 206 4.30 -8.52 -14.48
CA PHE A 206 3.05 -8.42 -13.73
C PHE A 206 2.03 -9.48 -14.13
N ARG A 207 1.16 -9.88 -13.20
CA ARG A 207 0.06 -10.82 -13.48
C ARG A 207 -1.09 -10.19 -14.27
N GLU A 208 -1.10 -8.87 -14.37
CA GLU A 208 -2.21 -8.07 -14.86
C GLU A 208 -1.67 -6.93 -15.71
N ALA A 209 -2.51 -6.38 -16.58
CA ALA A 209 -2.14 -5.21 -17.35
C ALA A 209 -2.09 -3.97 -16.45
N TRP A 210 -0.98 -3.24 -16.55
CA TRP A 210 -0.76 -1.96 -15.87
C TRP A 210 -0.45 -0.89 -16.91
N THR A 211 -1.07 0.28 -16.76
CA THR A 211 -0.78 1.45 -17.58
C THR A 211 0.21 2.32 -16.83
N HIS A 212 1.42 2.49 -17.38
CA HIS A 212 2.43 3.34 -16.78
C HIS A 212 1.95 4.80 -16.71
N ILE A 213 2.20 5.42 -15.57
CA ILE A 213 2.00 6.85 -15.34
C ILE A 213 3.40 7.46 -15.38
N GLY A 214 3.65 8.34 -16.35
CA GLY A 214 4.92 9.09 -16.41
C GLY A 214 5.16 9.86 -15.11
N ILE A 215 6.41 9.85 -14.66
CA ILE A 215 6.91 10.60 -13.50
C ILE A 215 7.73 11.78 -14.03
#